data_AF-A0A3F3A2B2-F1
#
_entry.id   AF-A0A3F3A2B2-F1
#
_cell.length_a   1.000
_cell.length_b   1.000
_cell.length_c   1.000
_cell.angle_alpha   90.00
_cell.angle_beta   90.00
_cell.angle_gamma   90.00
#
_symmetry.space_group_name_H-M   'P 1'
#
loop_
_entity.id
_entity.type
_entity.pdbx_description
1 polymer ?
#
loop_
_entity_poly.entity_id
_entity_poly.type
_entity_poly.pdbx_seq_one_letter_code
_entity_poly.pdbx_strand_id
1 'polypeptide(L)'
;MEIKYTENLIPKMTSNTTPIGKCKASTTYGTTWEAWKAFNDTCVDGDDCWATTNKNSWLSYEFLEPIIINKYSICPRNSGDFNTASPKNWSFEGSNNGLDWEKLDTRKDITNWQLMRNNEFIFNNNIPYKIYKINIFDNNGGHYLCIGKLCMMSKVTYNKYLIKQNSNYYSINNNYIDLGKIDNSEELNNIIDEYGYNDISILTKELNSKKIPTKLEKDYYKSFDINLNDIKYNINLIEENDKKYIEYGCSNYKISDEIKKINNSKFEVLMKII
;
A
#
# COMPACT_ATOMS: atom_id res chain seq x y z
N MET A 1 7.66 -11.62 4.25
CA MET A 1 6.54 -11.05 3.48
C MET A 1 7.09 -9.89 2.67
N GLU A 2 6.83 -9.85 1.37
CA GLU A 2 7.29 -8.74 0.50
C GLU A 2 6.61 -7.43 0.93
N ILE A 3 7.39 -6.37 1.13
CA ILE A 3 6.84 -5.05 1.48
C ILE A 3 6.12 -4.51 0.25
N LYS A 4 4.82 -4.30 0.36
CA LYS A 4 3.99 -3.72 -0.70
C LYS A 4 3.68 -2.25 -0.41
N TYR A 5 3.50 -1.49 -1.47
CA TYR A 5 3.08 -0.09 -1.43
C TYR A 5 1.80 0.08 -2.23
N THR A 6 1.00 1.08 -1.89
CA THR A 6 -0.19 1.44 -2.67
C THR A 6 0.22 1.89 -4.07
N GLU A 7 -0.75 2.00 -4.96
CA GLU A 7 -0.62 2.87 -6.14
C GLU A 7 -0.40 4.33 -5.71
N ASN A 8 -0.14 5.20 -6.70
CA ASN A 8 -0.02 6.64 -6.45
C ASN A 8 -1.28 7.18 -5.77
N LEU A 9 -1.10 7.82 -4.61
CA LEU A 9 -2.20 8.40 -3.81
C LEU A 9 -2.59 9.79 -4.26
N ILE A 10 -1.76 10.43 -5.09
CA ILE A 10 -2.10 11.69 -5.74
C ILE A 10 -3.02 11.37 -6.92
N PRO A 11 -4.23 11.94 -6.98
CA PRO A 11 -5.12 11.77 -8.12
C PRO A 11 -4.49 12.40 -9.36
N LYS A 12 -4.90 11.95 -10.54
CA LYS A 12 -4.50 12.57 -11.81
C LYS A 12 -4.96 14.04 -11.89
N MET A 13 -4.07 14.96 -11.57
CA MET A 13 -4.34 16.40 -11.56
C MET A 13 -4.53 16.97 -12.97
N THR A 14 -5.40 17.97 -13.10
CA THR A 14 -5.65 18.74 -14.33
C THR A 14 -5.48 20.25 -14.15
N SER A 15 -5.32 20.69 -12.90
CA SER A 15 -4.97 22.05 -12.51
C SER A 15 -4.27 22.02 -11.14
N ASN A 16 -3.81 23.15 -10.63
CA ASN A 16 -3.24 23.22 -9.28
C ASN A 16 -4.22 22.87 -8.14
N THR A 17 -5.53 22.70 -8.41
CA THR A 17 -6.55 22.38 -7.39
C THR A 17 -7.57 21.32 -7.80
N THR A 18 -7.43 20.72 -8.99
CA THR A 18 -8.42 19.79 -9.57
C THR A 18 -7.74 18.48 -9.93
N PRO A 19 -8.33 17.30 -9.62
CA PRO A 19 -9.68 17.09 -9.08
C PRO A 19 -9.79 17.29 -7.57
N ILE A 20 -8.72 17.06 -6.81
CA ILE A 20 -8.73 17.21 -5.35
C ILE A 20 -7.30 17.46 -4.83
N GLY A 21 -7.17 18.13 -3.69
CA GLY A 21 -5.89 18.58 -3.14
C GLY A 21 -5.33 19.84 -3.80
N LYS A 22 -4.10 20.24 -3.46
CA LYS A 22 -3.46 21.44 -4.02
C LYS A 22 -2.00 21.19 -4.41
N CYS A 23 -1.64 21.52 -5.65
CA CYS A 23 -0.27 21.55 -6.12
C CYS A 23 0.30 22.96 -5.95
N LYS A 24 1.51 23.09 -5.41
CA LYS A 24 2.23 24.36 -5.33
C LYS A 24 3.71 24.16 -5.64
N ALA A 25 4.33 25.18 -6.21
CA ALA A 25 5.78 25.27 -6.36
C ALA A 25 6.25 26.66 -5.89
N SER A 26 7.53 26.81 -5.54
CA SER A 26 8.09 28.14 -5.27
C SER A 26 8.03 29.04 -6.49
N THR A 27 8.33 28.49 -7.66
CA THR A 27 8.31 29.18 -8.95
C THR A 27 7.97 28.19 -10.07
N THR A 28 7.50 28.74 -11.19
CA THR A 28 7.26 28.01 -12.43
C THR A 28 7.86 28.82 -13.59
N TYR A 29 8.27 28.13 -14.65
CA TYR A 29 8.82 28.79 -15.85
C TYR A 29 7.73 29.51 -16.66
N GLY A 30 6.52 28.96 -16.67
CA GLY A 30 5.36 29.54 -17.35
C GLY A 30 4.10 28.70 -17.13
N THR A 31 2.99 29.11 -17.75
CA THR A 31 1.68 28.45 -17.61
C THR A 31 1.61 27.06 -18.23
N THR A 32 2.55 26.71 -19.11
CA THR A 32 2.64 25.35 -19.68
C THR A 32 3.24 24.34 -18.68
N TRP A 33 4.12 24.79 -17.78
CA TRP A 33 4.91 23.93 -16.87
C TRP A 33 4.57 24.17 -15.40
N GLU A 34 3.29 24.34 -15.11
CA GLU A 34 2.79 24.57 -13.75
C GLU A 34 3.04 23.37 -12.83
N ALA A 35 2.91 23.60 -11.51
CA ALA A 35 3.14 22.58 -10.49
C ALA A 35 2.32 21.29 -10.73
N TRP A 36 1.05 21.42 -11.12
CA TRP A 36 0.16 20.28 -11.34
C TRP A 36 0.60 19.32 -12.43
N LYS A 37 1.43 19.75 -13.38
CA LYS A 37 1.96 18.88 -14.45
C LYS A 37 2.78 17.71 -13.89
N ALA A 38 3.53 17.92 -12.82
CA ALA A 38 4.24 16.82 -12.16
C ALA A 38 3.30 15.84 -11.42
N PHE A 39 2.02 16.16 -11.27
CA PHE A 39 1.04 15.41 -10.50
C PHE A 39 -0.13 14.87 -11.34
N ASN A 40 -0.06 14.97 -12.67
CA ASN A 40 -1.12 14.51 -13.59
C ASN A 40 -1.01 13.02 -13.98
N ASP A 41 -0.14 12.28 -13.29
CA ASP A 41 0.18 10.88 -13.51
C ASP A 41 0.70 10.52 -14.93
N THR A 42 1.10 11.51 -15.71
CA THR A 42 1.68 11.32 -17.05
C THR A 42 3.12 11.87 -17.12
N CYS A 43 3.82 11.55 -18.22
CA CYS A 43 5.12 12.11 -18.58
C CYS A 43 5.32 11.87 -20.08
N VAL A 44 4.48 12.52 -20.89
CA VAL A 44 4.37 12.17 -22.33
C VAL A 44 5.38 12.88 -23.21
N ASP A 45 5.80 14.10 -22.87
CA ASP A 45 6.73 14.92 -23.66
C ASP A 45 7.43 15.97 -22.77
N GLY A 46 8.10 16.93 -23.40
CA GLY A 46 8.78 18.02 -22.71
C GLY A 46 7.84 19.06 -22.08
N ASP A 47 6.58 19.14 -22.48
CA ASP A 47 5.63 20.09 -21.91
C ASP A 47 4.78 19.46 -20.80
N ASP A 48 4.88 18.14 -20.65
CA ASP A 48 4.29 17.37 -19.58
C ASP A 48 5.22 17.25 -18.36
N CYS A 49 5.61 18.40 -17.79
CA CYS A 49 6.39 18.47 -16.57
C CYS A 49 6.17 19.78 -15.81
N TRP A 50 6.46 19.79 -14.51
CA TRP A 50 6.77 21.04 -13.81
C TRP A 50 8.18 21.48 -14.19
N ALA A 51 8.38 22.78 -14.44
CA ALA A 51 9.69 23.34 -14.77
C ALA A 51 9.91 24.73 -14.14
N THR A 52 11.16 25.04 -13.83
CA THR A 52 11.60 26.36 -13.36
C THR A 52 13.06 26.61 -13.74
N THR A 53 13.52 27.87 -13.77
CA THR A 53 14.94 28.24 -13.96
C THR A 53 15.71 28.36 -12.65
N ASN A 54 15.01 28.29 -11.51
CA ASN A 54 15.63 28.30 -10.19
C ASN A 54 15.98 26.85 -9.75
N LYS A 55 17.28 26.56 -9.62
CA LYS A 55 17.77 25.23 -9.23
C LYS A 55 17.57 24.93 -7.74
N ASN A 56 17.39 25.98 -6.93
CA ASN A 56 17.00 25.88 -5.54
C ASN A 56 15.51 26.23 -5.41
N SER A 57 14.66 25.21 -5.47
CA SER A 57 13.22 25.37 -5.61
C SER A 57 12.50 24.19 -4.96
N TRP A 58 11.21 24.32 -4.73
CA TRP A 58 10.40 23.25 -4.18
C TRP A 58 9.11 23.05 -4.98
N LEU A 59 8.60 21.83 -4.90
CA LEU A 59 7.31 21.40 -5.42
C LEU A 59 6.59 20.63 -4.30
N SER A 60 5.28 20.84 -4.15
CA SER A 60 4.50 20.26 -3.07
C SER A 60 3.09 19.87 -3.49
N TYR A 61 2.54 18.92 -2.75
CA TYR A 61 1.14 18.50 -2.83
C TYR A 61 0.52 18.52 -1.43
N GLU A 62 -0.64 19.16 -1.32
CA GLU A 62 -1.49 19.19 -0.11
C GLU A 62 -2.68 18.25 -0.31
N PHE A 63 -2.74 17.19 0.49
CA PHE A 63 -3.88 16.27 0.59
C PHE A 63 -5.04 16.93 1.36
N LEU A 64 -6.25 16.38 1.25
CA LEU A 64 -7.39 16.85 2.05
C LEU A 64 -7.20 16.56 3.53
N GLU A 65 -6.78 15.34 3.84
CA GLU A 65 -6.51 14.85 5.18
C GLU A 65 -5.04 14.44 5.30
N PRO A 66 -4.47 14.48 6.51
CA PRO A 66 -3.14 13.94 6.76
C PRO A 66 -3.04 12.45 6.37
N ILE A 67 -2.05 12.10 5.55
CA ILE A 67 -1.80 10.72 5.09
C ILE A 67 -0.35 10.35 5.41
N ILE A 68 -0.08 9.07 5.69
CA ILE A 68 1.30 8.56 5.86
C ILE A 68 1.86 8.18 4.48
N ILE A 69 2.91 8.85 4.03
CA ILE A 69 3.68 8.46 2.84
C ILE A 69 4.98 7.79 3.28
N ASN A 70 5.33 6.70 2.60
CA ASN A 70 6.54 5.90 2.86
C ASN A 70 7.42 5.71 1.62
N LYS A 71 6.88 6.03 0.45
CA LYS A 71 7.58 5.96 -0.82
C LYS A 71 7.16 7.14 -1.67
N TYR A 72 8.12 7.78 -2.33
CA TYR A 72 7.84 8.66 -3.46
C TYR A 72 8.61 8.17 -4.68
N SER A 73 8.14 8.53 -5.87
CA SER A 73 8.88 8.27 -7.10
C SER A 73 8.94 9.51 -7.98
N ILE A 74 10.04 9.64 -8.72
CA ILE A 74 10.28 10.76 -9.62
C ILE A 74 10.55 10.19 -11.02
N CYS A 75 9.79 10.66 -12.01
CA CYS A 75 10.11 10.51 -13.42
C CYS A 75 10.74 11.82 -13.92
N PRO A 76 11.90 11.77 -14.60
CA PRO A 76 12.45 12.96 -15.23
C PRO A 76 11.54 13.41 -16.39
N ARG A 77 11.63 14.68 -16.78
CA ARG A 77 10.93 15.22 -17.97
C ARG A 77 11.23 14.37 -19.21
N ASN A 78 10.24 14.13 -20.06
CA ASN A 78 10.45 13.41 -21.32
C ASN A 78 11.01 14.34 -22.42
N SER A 79 12.28 14.70 -22.31
CA SER A 79 13.00 15.60 -23.22
C SER A 79 14.50 15.25 -23.25
N GLY A 80 15.26 15.74 -24.24
CA GLY A 80 16.70 15.47 -24.35
C GLY A 80 17.55 15.98 -23.18
N ASP A 81 17.04 16.96 -22.41
CA ASP A 81 17.66 17.51 -21.21
C ASP A 81 17.26 16.78 -19.92
N PHE A 82 16.57 15.64 -20.01
CA PHE A 82 16.01 14.90 -18.87
C PHE A 82 17.01 14.72 -17.72
N ASN A 83 18.26 14.34 -18.00
CA ASN A 83 19.22 14.06 -16.94
C ASN A 83 19.72 15.34 -16.27
N THR A 84 20.13 16.33 -17.06
CA THR A 84 20.72 17.58 -16.56
C THR A 84 19.69 18.46 -15.85
N ALA A 85 18.43 18.42 -16.28
CA ALA A 85 17.33 19.18 -15.69
C ALA A 85 16.72 18.52 -14.44
N SER A 86 17.05 17.25 -14.14
CA SER A 86 16.46 16.56 -13.00
C SER A 86 17.09 16.93 -11.65
N PRO A 87 16.35 16.77 -10.53
CA PRO A 87 16.88 17.02 -9.20
C PRO A 87 18.15 16.19 -8.92
N LYS A 88 19.14 16.81 -8.27
CA LYS A 88 20.39 16.14 -7.84
C LYS A 88 20.43 15.95 -6.33
N ASN A 89 20.09 17.01 -5.60
CA ASN A 89 20.14 17.08 -4.15
C ASN A 89 18.80 17.61 -3.62
N TRP A 90 18.15 16.91 -2.71
CA TRP A 90 16.89 17.36 -2.12
C TRP A 90 16.61 16.74 -0.75
N SER A 91 15.73 17.38 0.00
CA SER A 91 14.97 16.76 1.09
C SER A 91 13.53 16.50 0.66
N PHE A 92 12.96 15.41 1.17
CA PHE A 92 11.52 15.19 1.13
C PHE A 92 10.96 15.49 2.52
N GLU A 93 9.95 16.35 2.59
CA GLU A 93 9.50 16.98 3.83
C GLU A 93 7.99 16.86 4.00
N GLY A 94 7.53 16.72 5.25
CA GLY A 94 6.12 16.69 5.62
C GLY A 94 5.74 17.87 6.51
N SER A 95 4.51 18.37 6.36
CA SER A 95 3.95 19.44 7.20
C SER A 95 2.45 19.29 7.39
N ASN A 96 1.93 19.77 8.52
CA ASN A 96 0.50 19.85 8.81
C ASN A 96 -0.05 21.28 8.82
N ASN A 97 0.82 22.30 8.79
CA ASN A 97 0.43 23.71 8.84
C ASN A 97 1.06 24.55 7.71
N GLY A 98 1.96 23.99 6.91
CA GLY A 98 2.68 24.67 5.83
C GLY A 98 3.81 25.60 6.28
N LEU A 99 4.04 25.72 7.60
CA LEU A 99 5.06 26.57 8.19
C LEU A 99 6.20 25.73 8.78
N ASP A 100 5.86 24.71 9.56
CA ASP A 100 6.80 23.80 10.19
C ASP A 100 6.94 22.55 9.32
N TRP A 101 8.18 22.21 8.97
CA TRP A 101 8.49 21.11 8.06
C TRP A 101 9.40 20.09 8.73
N GLU A 102 8.93 18.85 8.79
CA GLU A 102 9.72 17.70 9.23
C GLU A 102 10.44 17.08 8.04
N LYS A 103 11.72 16.75 8.21
CA LYS A 103 12.53 16.13 7.15
C LYS A 103 12.37 14.62 7.20
N LEU A 104 11.75 14.05 6.16
CA LEU A 104 11.43 12.63 6.09
C LEU A 104 12.46 11.81 5.32
N ASP A 105 13.10 12.42 4.32
CA ASP A 105 14.16 11.81 3.52
C ASP A 105 15.19 12.86 3.06
N THR A 106 16.39 12.41 2.71
CA THR A 106 17.44 13.23 2.09
C THR A 106 18.17 12.43 1.03
N ARG A 107 18.22 12.95 -0.18
CA ARG A 107 18.96 12.37 -1.30
C ARG A 107 20.02 13.34 -1.78
N LYS A 108 21.19 12.81 -2.12
CA LYS A 108 22.34 13.56 -2.61
C LYS A 108 22.95 12.86 -3.83
N ASP A 109 23.49 13.67 -4.73
CA ASP A 109 24.28 13.25 -5.89
C ASP A 109 23.57 12.23 -6.80
N ILE A 110 22.25 12.37 -6.95
CA ILE A 110 21.47 11.56 -7.89
C ILE A 110 21.64 12.12 -9.31
N THR A 111 22.50 11.47 -10.09
CA THR A 111 23.00 11.97 -11.39
C THR A 111 22.69 11.06 -12.58
N ASN A 112 22.14 9.86 -12.33
CA ASN A 112 21.94 8.80 -13.32
C ASN A 112 20.45 8.61 -13.67
N TRP A 113 19.76 9.71 -13.98
CA TRP A 113 18.37 9.63 -14.41
C TRP A 113 18.26 8.88 -15.73
N GLN A 114 17.14 8.21 -15.93
CA GLN A 114 16.82 7.50 -17.16
C GLN A 114 15.51 8.03 -17.73
N LEU A 115 15.51 8.33 -19.02
CA LEU A 115 14.35 8.87 -19.71
C LEU A 115 13.12 7.99 -19.48
N MET A 116 12.00 8.62 -19.11
CA MET A 116 10.71 7.97 -18.87
C MET A 116 10.71 6.86 -17.78
N ARG A 117 11.71 6.82 -16.91
CA ARG A 117 11.78 5.84 -15.81
C ARG A 117 11.49 6.48 -14.46
N ASN A 118 10.55 5.90 -13.72
CA ASN A 118 10.33 6.24 -12.32
C ASN A 118 11.51 5.75 -11.48
N ASN A 119 12.15 6.66 -10.78
CA ASN A 119 13.13 6.37 -9.73
C ASN A 119 12.39 6.38 -8.40
N GLU A 120 12.43 5.28 -7.67
CA GLU A 120 11.70 5.11 -6.41
C GLU A 120 12.60 5.37 -5.20
N PHE A 121 12.04 6.04 -4.20
CA PHE A 121 12.74 6.39 -2.97
C PHE A 121 11.87 6.01 -1.79
N ILE A 122 12.36 5.04 -1.01
CA ILE A 122 11.68 4.50 0.17
C ILE A 122 12.30 5.12 1.42
N PHE A 123 11.45 5.48 2.37
CA PHE A 123 11.83 6.06 3.66
C PHE A 123 10.85 5.63 4.76
N ASN A 124 11.30 5.69 6.01
CA ASN A 124 10.46 5.34 7.16
C ASN A 124 9.69 6.57 7.63
N ASN A 125 8.38 6.44 7.77
CA ASN A 125 7.52 7.47 8.32
C ASN A 125 6.26 6.83 8.93
N ASN A 126 5.96 7.19 10.17
CA ASN A 126 4.77 6.72 10.88
C ASN A 126 3.85 7.89 11.28
N ILE A 127 4.18 9.11 10.85
CA ILE A 127 3.42 10.32 11.17
C ILE A 127 2.68 10.78 9.90
N PRO A 128 1.35 10.97 9.95
CA PRO A 128 0.62 11.48 8.80
C PRO A 128 0.84 13.00 8.65
N TYR A 129 1.03 13.43 7.41
CA TYR A 129 1.17 14.84 7.05
C TYR A 129 0.15 15.23 5.98
N LYS A 130 -0.38 16.44 6.08
CA LYS A 130 -1.30 17.01 5.10
C LYS A 130 -0.57 17.51 3.85
N ILE A 131 0.65 18.01 4.00
CA ILE A 131 1.44 18.58 2.91
C ILE A 131 2.76 17.84 2.81
N TYR A 132 3.10 17.41 1.60
CA TYR A 132 4.39 16.84 1.27
C TYR A 132 5.11 17.72 0.25
N LYS A 133 6.40 17.96 0.46
CA LYS A 133 7.22 18.85 -0.35
C LYS A 133 8.55 18.18 -0.68
N ILE A 134 8.91 18.22 -1.97
CA ILE A 134 10.28 17.98 -2.39
C ILE A 134 11.01 19.34 -2.42
N ASN A 135 12.00 19.50 -1.57
CA ASN A 135 12.80 20.71 -1.44
C ASN A 135 14.16 20.49 -2.09
N ILE A 136 14.33 21.03 -3.29
CA ILE A 136 15.45 20.72 -4.19
C ILE A 136 16.51 21.81 -4.04
N PHE A 137 17.73 21.39 -3.77
CA PHE A 137 18.87 22.28 -3.54
C PHE A 137 19.67 22.54 -4.81
N ASP A 138 19.71 21.56 -5.71
CA ASP A 138 20.44 21.64 -6.99
C ASP A 138 19.92 20.63 -8.01
N ASN A 139 20.22 20.86 -9.29
CA ASN A 139 19.99 19.92 -10.40
C ASN A 139 21.31 19.36 -10.95
N ASN A 140 21.27 18.63 -12.04
CA ASN A 140 22.45 18.03 -12.68
C ASN A 140 23.10 18.96 -13.73
N GLY A 141 23.11 20.27 -13.48
CA GLY A 141 23.81 21.28 -14.30
C GLY A 141 22.99 21.83 -15.48
N GLY A 142 21.71 21.47 -15.60
CA GLY A 142 20.80 22.01 -16.61
C GLY A 142 20.41 23.46 -16.35
N HIS A 143 19.98 24.18 -17.40
CA HIS A 143 19.42 25.52 -17.24
C HIS A 143 18.11 25.51 -16.45
N TYR A 144 17.28 24.50 -16.70
CA TYR A 144 16.01 24.26 -16.02
C TYR A 144 16.14 23.21 -14.93
N LEU A 145 15.28 23.30 -13.91
CA LEU A 145 14.95 22.23 -13.00
C LEU A 145 13.54 21.73 -13.35
N CYS A 146 13.42 20.43 -13.64
CA CYS A 146 12.18 19.83 -14.12
C CYS A 146 11.84 18.54 -13.36
N ILE A 147 10.54 18.30 -13.15
CA ILE A 147 10.01 17.00 -12.71
C ILE A 147 8.87 16.62 -13.65
N GLY A 148 9.02 15.52 -14.37
CA GLY A 148 8.00 14.99 -15.26
C GLY A 148 6.82 14.42 -14.48
N LYS A 149 7.12 13.57 -13.50
CA LYS A 149 6.10 13.00 -12.60
C LYS A 149 6.64 12.82 -11.18
N LEU A 150 5.81 13.13 -10.18
CA LEU A 150 6.04 12.88 -8.77
C LEU A 150 4.85 12.09 -8.20
N CYS A 151 5.10 10.84 -7.81
CA CYS A 151 4.10 9.99 -7.14
C CYS A 151 4.42 9.85 -5.66
N MET A 152 3.39 9.62 -4.85
CA MET A 152 3.51 9.34 -3.42
C MET A 152 2.66 8.13 -3.05
N MET A 153 3.22 7.20 -2.28
CA MET A 153 2.59 5.94 -1.91
C MET A 153 2.77 5.67 -0.41
N SER A 154 1.77 5.03 0.19
CA SER A 154 1.84 4.49 1.55
C SER A 154 2.36 3.06 1.50
N LYS A 155 3.03 2.62 2.58
CA LYS A 155 3.25 1.21 2.82
C LYS A 155 1.89 0.54 3.03
N VAL A 156 1.62 -0.56 2.33
CA VAL A 156 0.41 -1.37 2.57
C VAL A 156 0.61 -2.14 3.85
N THR A 157 -0.29 -1.92 4.81
CA THR A 157 -0.41 -2.74 6.02
C THR A 157 -1.57 -3.69 5.84
N TYR A 158 -1.33 -4.98 6.05
CA TYR A 158 -2.38 -5.99 6.06
C TYR A 158 -2.76 -6.30 7.49
N ASN A 159 -4.05 -6.18 7.81
CA ASN A 159 -4.55 -6.68 9.08
C ASN A 159 -4.95 -8.13 8.91
N LYS A 160 -4.30 -9.06 9.60
CA LYS A 160 -4.79 -10.43 9.72
C LYS A 160 -5.69 -10.56 10.93
N TYR A 161 -6.84 -11.19 10.73
CA TYR A 161 -7.83 -11.41 11.76
C TYR A 161 -7.96 -12.90 12.09
N LEU A 162 -8.09 -13.18 13.38
CA LEU A 162 -8.63 -14.43 13.90
C LEU A 162 -9.83 -14.12 14.79
N ILE A 163 -10.71 -15.09 14.93
CA ILE A 163 -11.81 -15.03 15.89
C ILE A 163 -11.44 -15.85 17.11
N LYS A 164 -11.81 -15.39 18.30
CA LYS A 164 -11.65 -16.16 19.53
C LYS A 164 -13.02 -16.34 20.17
N GLN A 165 -13.35 -17.59 20.50
CA GLN A 165 -14.54 -17.94 21.27
C GLN A 165 -14.13 -18.91 22.38
N ASN A 166 -14.58 -18.62 23.61
CA ASN A 166 -14.07 -19.29 24.81
C ASN A 166 -12.53 -19.18 24.88
N SER A 167 -11.82 -20.31 24.89
CA SER A 167 -10.36 -20.37 24.88
C SER A 167 -9.76 -20.70 23.50
N ASN A 168 -10.59 -20.94 22.48
CA ASN A 168 -10.13 -21.39 21.17
C ASN A 168 -10.06 -20.24 20.17
N TYR A 169 -9.12 -20.35 19.23
CA TYR A 169 -8.97 -19.45 18.09
C TYR A 169 -9.49 -20.09 16.81
N TYR A 170 -10.01 -19.26 15.91
CA TYR A 170 -10.66 -19.69 14.69
C TYR A 170 -10.17 -18.88 13.49
N SER A 171 -9.81 -19.57 12.41
CA SER A 171 -9.63 -18.94 11.11
C SER A 171 -10.98 -18.63 10.47
N ILE A 172 -11.03 -17.54 9.71
CA ILE A 172 -12.22 -17.08 8.98
C ILE A 172 -12.00 -16.97 7.47
N ASN A 173 -10.92 -17.55 6.95
CA ASN A 173 -10.59 -17.49 5.53
C ASN A 173 -11.48 -18.44 4.72
N ASN A 174 -12.66 -17.96 4.34
CA ASN A 174 -13.64 -18.72 3.55
C ASN A 174 -14.00 -20.08 4.17
N ASN A 175 -13.89 -20.20 5.50
CA ASN A 175 -14.40 -21.26 6.36
C ASN A 175 -14.23 -20.83 7.84
N TYR A 176 -14.93 -21.49 8.77
CA TYR A 176 -14.75 -21.31 10.22
C TYR A 176 -14.00 -22.52 10.79
N ILE A 177 -12.68 -22.38 11.00
CA ILE A 177 -11.80 -23.51 11.34
C ILE A 177 -11.29 -23.34 12.75
N ASP A 178 -11.55 -24.31 13.63
CA ASP A 178 -11.00 -24.36 14.99
C ASP A 178 -9.49 -24.64 14.93
N LEU A 179 -8.70 -23.70 15.43
CA LEU A 179 -7.24 -23.78 15.52
C LEU A 179 -6.79 -24.23 16.93
N GLY A 180 -7.74 -24.46 17.84
CA GLY A 180 -7.49 -24.87 19.21
C GLY A 180 -7.13 -23.72 20.15
N LYS A 181 -6.70 -24.08 21.36
CA LYS A 181 -6.22 -23.14 22.38
C LYS A 181 -4.77 -22.78 22.10
N ILE A 182 -4.44 -21.51 22.30
CA ILE A 182 -3.08 -20.99 22.13
C ILE A 182 -2.74 -20.13 23.34
N ASP A 183 -1.80 -20.61 24.16
CA ASP A 183 -1.53 -20.05 25.48
C ASP A 183 -0.27 -19.18 25.53
N ASN A 184 0.48 -19.06 24.43
CA ASN A 184 1.67 -18.21 24.35
C ASN A 184 1.63 -17.26 23.14
N SER A 185 2.26 -16.10 23.28
CA SER A 185 2.20 -15.02 22.30
C SER A 185 2.98 -15.30 21.01
N GLU A 186 4.03 -16.11 21.07
CA GLU A 186 4.86 -16.44 19.90
C GLU A 186 4.11 -17.38 18.95
N GLU A 187 3.53 -18.46 19.49
CA GLU A 187 2.67 -19.38 18.75
C GLU A 187 1.46 -18.65 18.19
N LEU A 188 0.82 -17.77 18.97
CA LEU A 188 -0.30 -16.97 18.47
C LEU A 188 0.11 -16.09 17.29
N ASN A 189 1.30 -15.48 17.35
CA ASN A 189 1.85 -14.66 16.26
C ASN A 189 2.13 -15.48 14.99
N ASN A 190 2.58 -16.73 15.13
CA ASN A 190 2.80 -17.62 13.99
C ASN A 190 1.47 -18.09 13.39
N ILE A 191 0.51 -18.45 14.25
CA ILE A 191 -0.81 -18.92 13.83
C ILE A 191 -1.61 -17.82 13.12
N ILE A 192 -1.57 -16.57 13.60
CA ILE A 192 -2.23 -15.47 12.89
C ILE A 192 -1.55 -15.16 11.56
N ASP A 193 -0.24 -15.36 11.42
CA ASP A 193 0.45 -15.24 10.13
C ASP A 193 0.08 -16.37 9.15
N GLU A 194 -0.12 -17.57 9.68
CA GLU A 194 -0.43 -18.75 8.89
C GLU A 194 -1.91 -18.77 8.46
N TYR A 195 -2.82 -18.52 9.40
CA TYR A 195 -4.26 -18.75 9.27
C TYR A 195 -5.14 -17.51 9.38
N GLY A 196 -4.57 -16.35 9.72
CA GLY A 196 -5.31 -15.10 9.78
C GLY A 196 -5.77 -14.65 8.39
N TYR A 197 -6.94 -14.01 8.34
CA TYR A 197 -7.53 -13.53 7.10
C TYR A 197 -7.55 -12.01 7.04
N ASN A 198 -7.46 -11.42 5.84
CA ASN A 198 -7.22 -9.99 5.70
C ASN A 198 -8.48 -9.11 5.74
N ASP A 199 -9.68 -9.71 5.68
CA ASP A 199 -10.93 -8.98 5.56
C ASP A 199 -12.01 -9.55 6.48
N ILE A 200 -12.31 -8.83 7.57
CA ILE A 200 -13.31 -9.26 8.54
C ILE A 200 -14.75 -9.20 8.00
N SER A 201 -15.01 -8.52 6.88
CA SER A 201 -16.35 -8.45 6.30
C SER A 201 -16.88 -9.82 5.88
N ILE A 202 -15.98 -10.79 5.64
CA ILE A 202 -16.30 -12.18 5.30
C ILE A 202 -17.23 -12.86 6.31
N LEU A 203 -17.25 -12.39 7.57
CA LEU A 203 -18.15 -12.92 8.61
C LEU A 203 -19.62 -12.90 8.19
N THR A 204 -20.02 -11.89 7.42
CA THR A 204 -21.41 -11.67 7.02
C THR A 204 -21.71 -11.99 5.55
N LYS A 205 -20.65 -12.29 4.78
CA LYS A 205 -20.75 -12.63 3.36
C LYS A 205 -21.37 -14.02 3.20
N GLU A 206 -22.27 -14.14 2.23
CA GLU A 206 -22.80 -15.44 1.83
C GLU A 206 -21.78 -16.16 0.93
N LEU A 207 -21.44 -17.38 1.30
CA LEU A 207 -20.39 -18.20 0.71
C LEU A 207 -20.98 -19.54 0.26
N ASN A 208 -20.48 -20.08 -0.85
CA ASN A 208 -20.90 -21.37 -1.41
C ASN A 208 -19.73 -22.34 -1.64
N SER A 209 -18.53 -21.97 -1.19
CA SER A 209 -17.37 -22.84 -1.10
C SER A 209 -16.75 -22.71 0.28
N LYS A 210 -16.13 -23.80 0.75
CA LYS A 210 -15.31 -23.82 1.95
C LYS A 210 -13.85 -24.01 1.54
N LYS A 211 -12.98 -23.26 2.18
CA LYS A 211 -11.53 -23.33 1.96
C LYS A 211 -10.82 -23.85 3.21
N ILE A 212 -10.06 -24.92 3.05
CA ILE A 212 -9.31 -25.58 4.12
C ILE A 212 -7.82 -25.39 3.86
N PRO A 213 -7.08 -24.67 4.73
CA PRO A 213 -5.65 -24.52 4.59
C PRO A 213 -4.95 -25.86 4.81
N THR A 214 -3.79 -26.00 4.17
CA THR A 214 -2.89 -27.12 4.40
C THR A 214 -1.65 -26.64 5.16
N LYS A 215 -1.07 -27.55 5.94
CA LYS A 215 0.20 -27.37 6.64
C LYS A 215 1.24 -28.28 5.99
N LEU A 216 2.39 -27.73 5.66
CA LEU A 216 3.52 -28.52 5.19
C LEU A 216 4.19 -29.20 6.39
N GLU A 217 4.20 -30.53 6.40
CA GLU A 217 4.85 -31.35 7.42
C GLU A 217 5.94 -32.19 6.75
N LYS A 218 7.21 -31.79 6.96
CA LYS A 218 8.38 -32.37 6.26
C LYS A 218 8.22 -32.24 4.74
N ASP A 219 7.86 -33.34 4.06
CA ASP A 219 7.77 -33.44 2.60
C ASP A 219 6.34 -33.65 2.08
N TYR A 220 5.31 -33.54 2.94
CA TYR A 220 3.91 -33.68 2.53
C TYR A 220 3.00 -32.61 3.14
N TYR A 221 1.89 -32.34 2.46
CA TYR A 221 0.88 -31.38 2.91
C TYR A 221 -0.25 -32.12 3.65
N LYS A 222 -0.64 -31.61 4.82
CA LYS A 222 -1.76 -32.11 5.62
C LYS A 222 -2.83 -31.03 5.76
N SER A 223 -4.08 -31.35 5.48
CA SER A 223 -5.22 -30.44 5.70
C SER A 223 -5.84 -30.65 7.09
N PHE A 224 -6.64 -29.68 7.53
CA PHE A 224 -7.57 -29.88 8.65
C PHE A 224 -8.66 -30.88 8.26
N ASP A 225 -9.32 -31.46 9.25
CA ASP A 225 -10.38 -32.47 9.05
C ASP A 225 -11.47 -31.95 8.10
N ILE A 226 -11.55 -32.59 6.92
CA ILE A 226 -12.55 -32.26 5.90
C ILE A 226 -13.82 -33.07 6.20
N ASN A 227 -14.92 -32.37 6.47
CA ASN A 227 -16.21 -33.01 6.69
C ASN A 227 -16.89 -33.34 5.36
N LEU A 228 -16.90 -34.63 4.99
CA LEU A 228 -17.53 -35.11 3.75
C LEU A 228 -19.03 -34.74 3.65
N ASN A 229 -19.73 -34.56 4.78
CA ASN A 229 -21.14 -34.19 4.78
C ASN A 229 -21.40 -32.77 4.25
N ASP A 230 -20.39 -31.89 4.36
CA ASP A 230 -20.48 -30.50 3.91
C ASP A 230 -20.27 -30.37 2.39
N ILE A 231 -19.63 -31.36 1.77
CA ILE A 231 -19.28 -31.35 0.35
C ILE A 231 -20.53 -31.62 -0.48
N LYS A 232 -20.83 -30.70 -1.41
CA LYS A 232 -21.95 -30.84 -2.36
C LYS A 232 -21.49 -30.91 -3.80
N TYR A 233 -20.34 -30.33 -4.09
CA TYR A 233 -19.80 -30.21 -5.45
C TYR A 233 -18.34 -30.69 -5.49
N ASN A 234 -17.59 -30.18 -6.45
CA ASN A 234 -16.19 -30.57 -6.68
C ASN A 234 -15.29 -30.22 -5.49
N ILE A 235 -14.24 -31.02 -5.34
CA ILE A 235 -13.10 -30.79 -4.44
C ILE A 235 -11.90 -30.47 -5.30
N ASN A 236 -11.24 -29.35 -5.03
CA ASN A 236 -10.10 -28.86 -5.79
C ASN A 236 -8.92 -28.58 -4.85
N LEU A 237 -7.70 -28.84 -5.33
CA LEU A 237 -6.49 -28.27 -4.75
C LEU A 237 -6.27 -26.91 -5.39
N ILE A 238 -6.17 -25.85 -4.58
CA ILE A 238 -5.89 -24.49 -5.04
C ILE A 238 -4.62 -23.95 -4.37
N GLU A 239 -3.95 -23.02 -5.03
CA GLU A 239 -2.73 -22.38 -4.54
C GLU A 239 -2.86 -20.85 -4.62
N GLU A 240 -2.63 -20.18 -3.49
CA GLU A 240 -2.69 -18.73 -3.37
C GLU A 240 -1.61 -18.22 -2.43
N ASN A 241 -0.81 -17.25 -2.88
CA ASN A 241 0.30 -16.68 -2.10
C ASN A 241 1.24 -17.77 -1.56
N ASP A 242 1.64 -18.71 -2.42
CA ASP A 242 2.51 -19.86 -2.10
C ASP A 242 1.97 -20.79 -1.01
N LYS A 243 0.66 -20.73 -0.73
CA LYS A 243 -0.05 -21.61 0.20
C LYS A 243 -1.05 -22.47 -0.54
N LYS A 244 -1.12 -23.74 -0.17
CA LYS A 244 -2.06 -24.70 -0.73
C LYS A 244 -3.30 -24.86 0.15
N TYR A 245 -4.45 -24.99 -0.48
CA TYR A 245 -5.73 -25.20 0.17
C TYR A 245 -6.51 -26.30 -0.53
N ILE A 246 -7.32 -27.01 0.24
CA ILE A 246 -8.41 -27.82 -0.31
C ILE A 246 -9.66 -26.94 -0.32
N GLU A 247 -10.19 -26.66 -1.49
CA GLU A 247 -11.46 -25.98 -1.65
C GLU A 247 -12.53 -26.96 -2.10
N TYR A 248 -13.72 -26.88 -1.51
CA TYR A 248 -14.86 -27.66 -1.98
C TYR A 248 -16.14 -26.82 -1.99
N GLY A 249 -16.99 -27.08 -2.97
CA GLY A 249 -18.30 -26.44 -3.05
C GLY A 249 -19.28 -27.02 -2.01
N CYS A 250 -20.09 -26.16 -1.40
CA CYS A 250 -21.08 -26.50 -0.38
C CYS A 250 -22.38 -25.70 -0.58
N SER A 251 -23.39 -25.95 0.24
CA SER A 251 -24.60 -25.12 0.29
C SER A 251 -24.27 -23.73 0.85
N ASN A 252 -25.06 -22.72 0.47
CA ASN A 252 -24.85 -21.35 0.94
C ASN A 252 -24.81 -21.28 2.47
N TYR A 253 -23.83 -20.58 3.01
CA TYR A 253 -23.68 -20.36 4.45
C TYR A 253 -22.99 -19.02 4.73
N LYS A 254 -22.99 -18.61 5.99
CA LYS A 254 -22.21 -17.47 6.49
C LYS A 254 -21.35 -17.94 7.65
N ILE A 255 -20.13 -17.41 7.77
CA ILE A 255 -19.27 -17.69 8.93
C ILE A 255 -19.95 -17.23 10.23
N SER A 256 -20.76 -16.16 10.20
CA SER A 256 -21.56 -15.73 11.35
C SER A 256 -22.49 -16.81 11.89
N ASP A 257 -22.95 -17.75 11.05
CA ASP A 257 -23.85 -18.81 11.49
C ASP A 257 -23.11 -19.89 12.27
N GLU A 258 -21.82 -20.10 11.99
CA GLU A 258 -20.95 -20.95 12.81
C GLU A 258 -20.62 -20.28 14.14
N ILE A 259 -20.32 -18.98 14.14
CA ILE A 259 -20.05 -18.20 15.36
C ILE A 259 -21.24 -18.24 16.32
N LYS A 260 -22.47 -18.16 15.81
CA LYS A 260 -23.70 -18.19 16.62
C LYS A 260 -23.87 -19.50 17.41
N LYS A 261 -23.29 -20.61 16.95
CA LYS A 261 -23.40 -21.92 17.60
C LYS A 261 -22.58 -22.03 18.90
N ILE A 262 -21.67 -21.08 19.15
CA ILE A 262 -20.70 -21.15 20.24
C ILE A 262 -20.82 -19.91 21.14
N ASN A 263 -20.52 -20.07 22.43
CA ASN A 263 -20.32 -18.97 23.38
C ASN A 263 -21.45 -17.92 23.39
N ASN A 264 -22.70 -18.37 23.35
CA ASN A 264 -23.89 -17.49 23.28
C ASN A 264 -23.78 -16.43 22.18
N SER A 265 -23.26 -16.81 21.01
CA SER A 265 -23.04 -15.93 19.85
C SER A 265 -22.05 -14.77 20.07
N LYS A 266 -21.26 -14.81 21.14
CA LYS A 266 -20.21 -13.82 21.44
C LYS A 266 -18.85 -14.29 20.95
N PHE A 267 -18.03 -13.36 20.49
CA PHE A 267 -16.68 -13.60 20.02
C PHE A 267 -15.78 -12.40 20.25
N GLU A 268 -14.48 -12.64 20.28
CA GLU A 268 -13.42 -11.63 20.26
C GLU A 268 -12.75 -11.62 18.89
N VAL A 269 -12.31 -10.45 18.42
CA VAL A 269 -11.52 -10.31 17.20
C VAL A 269 -10.09 -10.05 17.61
N LEU A 270 -9.17 -10.92 17.19
CA LEU A 270 -7.75 -10.64 17.24
C LEU A 270 -7.29 -10.07 15.91
N MET A 271 -6.53 -8.98 15.96
CA MET A 271 -5.99 -8.30 14.80
C MET A 271 -4.46 -8.19 14.94
N LYS A 272 -3.74 -8.61 13.91
CA LYS A 272 -2.31 -8.35 13.74
C LYS A 272 -2.08 -7.48 12.52
N ILE A 273 -1.37 -6.38 12.71
CA ILE A 273 -0.91 -5.51 11.62
C ILE A 273 0.39 -6.11 11.07
N ILE A 274 0.46 -6.33 9.76
CA ILE A 274 1.58 -6.94 9.04
C ILE A 274 2.07 -6.02 7.94
#